data_AF-A0AAD7EJQ9-F1
#
_entry.id   AF-A0AAD7EJQ9-F1
#
_cell.length_a   1.000
_cell.length_b   1.000
_cell.length_c   1.000
_cell.angle_alpha   90.00
_cell.angle_beta   90.00
_cell.angle_gamma   90.00
#
_symmetry.space_group_name_H-M   'P 1'
#
loop_
_entity.id
_entity.type
_entity.pdbx_description
1 polymer ?
#
loop_
_entity_poly.entity_id
_entity_poly.type
_entity_poly.pdbx_seq_one_letter_code
_entity_poly.pdbx_strand_id
1 'polypeptide(L)'
;MPPSNMYETYGSLLIGAFFAIFLQGMLTVQAYIYYESFPTDSKKLKSLVAVVWVLDLAHLIFICHLVYHYLIANWGNDAALLQSTEDFDILVALVGAVIVLCQGFS
;
A
#
# COMPACT_ATOMS: atom_id res chain seq x y z
N MET A 1 -6.22 14.71 -29.58
CA MET A 1 -7.02 14.35 -28.40
C MET A 1 -6.75 15.39 -27.34
N PRO A 2 -7.76 16.01 -26.71
CA PRO A 2 -7.53 17.18 -25.86
C PRO A 2 -6.75 16.80 -24.59
N PRO A 3 -5.88 17.69 -24.07
CA PRO A 3 -5.00 17.43 -22.92
C PRO A 3 -5.73 17.43 -21.55
N SER A 4 -7.04 17.21 -21.53
CA SER A 4 -7.88 17.22 -20.31
C SER A 4 -7.58 16.08 -19.33
N ASN A 5 -6.97 15.00 -19.82
CA ASN A 5 -6.90 13.73 -19.09
C ASN A 5 -5.73 13.69 -18.10
N MET A 6 -4.68 14.47 -18.36
CA MET A 6 -3.45 14.41 -17.58
C MET A 6 -3.65 14.92 -16.15
N TYR A 7 -4.35 16.05 -15.98
CA TYR A 7 -4.65 16.60 -14.65
C TYR A 7 -5.50 15.66 -13.80
N GLU A 8 -6.47 14.97 -14.42
CA GLU A 8 -7.30 13.99 -13.72
C GLU A 8 -6.51 12.74 -13.32
N THR A 9 -5.64 12.22 -14.20
CA THR A 9 -4.79 11.07 -13.89
C THR A 9 -3.75 11.39 -12.80
N TYR A 10 -3.12 12.57 -12.85
CA TYR A 10 -2.17 12.98 -11.82
C TYR A 10 -2.87 13.27 -10.48
N GLY A 11 -4.06 13.87 -10.52
CA GLY A 11 -4.87 14.13 -9.34
C GLY A 11 -5.36 12.85 -8.65
N SER A 12 -5.85 11.88 -9.42
CA SER A 12 -6.29 10.59 -8.89
C SER A 12 -5.13 9.78 -8.33
N LEU A 13 -3.95 9.82 -8.97
CA LEU A 13 -2.74 9.16 -8.49
C LEU A 13 -2.26 9.73 -7.14
N LEU A 14 -2.28 11.06 -6.98
CA LEU A 14 -1.91 11.71 -5.72
C LEU A 14 -2.89 11.33 -4.59
N ILE A 15 -4.19 11.33 -4.88
CA ILE A 15 -5.22 10.91 -3.92
C ILE A 15 -5.03 9.44 -3.54
N GLY A 16 -4.78 8.56 -4.52
CA GLY A 16 -4.48 7.14 -4.29
C GLY A 16 -3.26 6.95 -3.38
N ALA A 17 -2.18 7.70 -3.60
CA ALA A 17 -1.00 7.65 -2.75
C ALA A 17 -1.31 8.09 -1.30
N PHE A 18 -2.11 9.13 -1.09
CA PHE A 18 -2.54 9.53 0.26
C PHE A 18 -3.38 8.46 0.96
N PHE A 19 -4.31 7.84 0.24
CA PHE A 19 -5.09 6.72 0.78
C PHE A 19 -4.19 5.53 1.15
N ALA A 20 -3.21 5.19 0.32
CA ALA A 20 -2.26 4.12 0.60
C ALA A 20 -1.42 4.41 1.86
N ILE A 21 -0.92 5.64 2.03
CA ILE A 21 -0.20 6.07 3.25
C ILE A 21 -1.09 5.93 4.49
N PHE A 22 -2.36 6.35 4.38
CA PHE A 22 -3.31 6.25 5.49
C PHE A 22 -3.59 4.79 5.90
N LEU A 23 -3.83 3.91 4.92
CA LEU A 23 -4.06 2.49 5.15
C LEU A 23 -2.84 1.80 5.78
N GLN A 24 -1.63 2.14 5.32
CA GLN A 24 -0.38 1.66 5.92
C GLN A 24 -0.25 2.06 7.40
N GLY A 25 -0.67 3.28 7.76
CA GLY A 25 -0.72 3.74 9.15
C GLY A 25 -1.66 2.89 10.01
N MET A 26 -2.87 2.61 9.51
CA MET A 26 -3.84 1.75 10.18
C MET A 26 -3.32 0.32 10.37
N LEU A 27 -2.71 -0.24 9.32
CA LEU A 27 -2.03 -1.54 9.34
C LEU A 27 -0.96 -1.62 10.44
N THR A 28 -0.20 -0.54 10.61
CA THR A 28 0.85 -0.46 11.64
C THR A 28 0.26 -0.51 13.05
N VAL A 29 -0.85 0.19 13.28
CA VAL A 29 -1.55 0.17 14.57
C VAL A 29 -2.15 -1.21 14.83
N GLN A 30 -2.77 -1.84 13.83
CA GLN A 30 -3.31 -3.19 13.94
C GLN A 30 -2.22 -4.22 14.23
N ALA A 31 -1.08 -4.14 13.54
CA ALA A 31 0.07 -4.99 13.81
C ALA A 31 0.57 -4.80 15.25
N TYR A 32 0.71 -3.55 15.71
CA TYR A 32 1.13 -3.26 17.08
C TYR A 32 0.21 -3.91 18.12
N ILE A 33 -1.11 -3.73 17.98
CA ILE A 33 -2.11 -4.32 18.88
C ILE A 33 -2.05 -5.86 18.82
N TYR A 34 -1.87 -6.46 17.65
CA TYR A 34 -1.74 -7.91 17.52
C TYR A 34 -0.51 -8.47 18.25
N TYR A 35 0.64 -7.77 18.15
CA TYR A 35 1.87 -8.16 18.85
C TYR A 35 1.72 -8.11 20.37
N GLU A 36 0.96 -7.13 20.88
CA GLU A 36 0.68 -6.92 22.31
C GLU A 36 -0.36 -7.92 22.86
N SER A 37 -1.48 -8.12 22.16
CA SER A 37 -2.60 -8.95 22.63
C SER A 37 -2.34 -10.46 22.57
N PHE A 38 -1.49 -10.93 21.65
CA PHE A 38 -1.23 -12.36 21.47
C PHE A 38 0.25 -12.72 21.69
N PRO A 39 0.81 -12.55 22.90
CA PRO A 39 2.23 -12.80 23.17
C PRO A 39 2.64 -14.27 22.92
N THR A 40 1.71 -15.20 23.11
CA THR A 40 1.91 -16.66 23.05
C THR A 40 1.77 -17.26 21.64
N ASP A 41 1.36 -16.48 20.65
CA ASP A 41 1.12 -16.97 19.29
C ASP A 41 2.42 -17.39 18.59
N SER A 42 2.30 -18.34 17.64
CA SER A 42 3.44 -18.90 16.93
C SER A 42 4.30 -17.81 16.28
N LYS A 43 5.58 -17.72 16.68
CA LYS A 43 6.58 -16.76 16.16
C LYS A 43 6.65 -16.70 14.63
N LYS A 44 6.27 -17.79 13.95
CA LYS A 44 6.16 -17.88 12.48
C LYS A 44 5.06 -16.97 11.90
N LEU A 45 3.90 -16.89 12.56
CA LEU A 45 2.79 -16.04 12.11
C LEU A 45 3.14 -14.57 12.32
N LYS A 46 3.72 -14.24 13.49
CA LYS A 46 4.29 -12.91 13.77
C LYS A 46 5.35 -12.51 12.74
N SER A 47 6.33 -13.38 12.44
CA SER A 47 7.35 -13.03 11.44
C SER A 47 6.75 -12.84 10.05
N LEU A 48 5.75 -13.62 9.66
CA LEU A 48 5.07 -13.46 8.38
C LEU A 48 4.37 -12.10 8.29
N VAL A 49 3.64 -11.70 9.33
CA VAL A 49 2.98 -10.39 9.41
C VAL A 49 4.00 -9.25 9.32
N ALA A 50 5.12 -9.33 10.03
CA ALA A 50 6.18 -8.32 9.94
C ALA A 50 6.83 -8.24 8.56
N VAL A 51 7.10 -9.39 7.92
CA VAL A 51 7.68 -9.43 6.57
C VAL A 51 6.72 -8.82 5.56
N VAL A 52 5.44 -9.17 5.62
CA VAL A 52 4.40 -8.61 4.75
C VAL A 52 4.28 -7.09 4.98
N TRP A 53 4.30 -6.65 6.24
CA TRP A 53 4.26 -5.23 6.59
C TRP A 53 5.46 -4.44 6.05
N VAL A 54 6.68 -4.99 6.15
CA VAL A 54 7.89 -4.34 5.59
C VAL A 54 7.82 -4.28 4.05
N LEU A 55 7.32 -5.35 3.42
CA LEU A 55 7.19 -5.41 1.97
C LEU A 55 6.17 -4.39 1.47
N ASP A 56 5.04 -4.25 2.15
CA ASP A 56 4.00 -3.26 1.86
C ASP A 56 4.52 -1.82 2.05
N LEU A 57 5.29 -1.59 3.11
CA LEU A 57 5.93 -0.29 3.37
C LEU A 57 6.95 0.06 2.27
N ALA A 58 7.78 -0.90 1.86
CA ALA A 58 8.72 -0.70 0.76
C ALA A 58 7.99 -0.38 -0.54
N HIS A 59 6.88 -1.08 -0.81
CA HIS A 59 6.04 -0.84 -1.97
C HIS A 59 5.43 0.56 -1.96
N LEU A 60 4.90 1.00 -0.82
CA LEU A 60 4.38 2.35 -0.63
C LEU A 60 5.45 3.41 -0.90
N ILE A 61 6.68 3.19 -0.42
CA ILE A 61 7.81 4.09 -0.67
C ILE A 61 8.12 4.18 -2.17
N PHE A 62 8.10 3.05 -2.90
CA PHE A 62 8.27 3.06 -4.35
C PHE A 62 7.16 3.83 -5.05
N ILE A 63 5.90 3.68 -4.63
CA ILE A 63 4.80 4.49 -5.17
C ILE A 63 5.04 5.96 -4.89
N CYS A 64 5.33 6.36 -3.65
CA CYS A 64 5.60 7.76 -3.34
C CYS A 64 6.74 8.31 -4.17
N HIS A 65 7.80 7.52 -4.40
CA HIS A 65 8.93 7.90 -5.24
C HIS A 65 8.54 8.03 -6.72
N LEU A 66 7.75 7.09 -7.25
CA LEU A 66 7.23 7.14 -8.62
C LEU A 66 6.31 8.34 -8.80
N VAL A 67 5.35 8.55 -7.91
CA VAL A 67 4.46 9.72 -7.92
C VAL A 67 5.29 11.00 -7.87
N TYR A 68 6.28 11.10 -6.98
CA TYR A 68 7.18 12.25 -6.92
C TYR A 68 7.93 12.47 -8.24
N HIS A 69 8.47 11.40 -8.83
CA HIS A 69 9.20 11.47 -10.10
C HIS A 69 8.28 11.86 -11.28
N TYR A 70 7.07 11.31 -11.35
CA TYR A 70 6.08 11.62 -12.39
C TYR A 70 5.49 13.03 -12.25
N LEU A 71 5.25 13.48 -11.02
CA LEU A 71 4.62 14.77 -10.77
C LEU A 71 5.60 15.94 -10.90
N ILE A 72 6.88 15.73 -10.56
CA ILE A 72 7.90 16.79 -10.48
C ILE A 72 8.97 16.66 -11.57
N ALA A 73 9.49 15.45 -11.83
CA ALA A 73 10.64 15.27 -12.71
C ALA A 73 10.27 14.99 -14.18
N ASN A 74 9.13 14.34 -14.45
CA ASN A 74 8.78 13.88 -15.79
C ASN A 74 7.29 14.05 -16.10
N TRP A 75 6.81 15.29 -16.03
CA TRP A 75 5.45 15.69 -16.38
C TRP A 75 5.16 15.32 -17.85
N GLY A 76 4.35 14.29 -18.09
CA GLY A 76 3.87 13.90 -19.43
C GLY A 76 4.34 12.57 -20.05
N ASN A 77 4.88 11.59 -19.30
CA ASN A 77 5.17 10.24 -19.82
C ASN A 77 4.64 9.14 -18.88
N ASP A 78 3.66 8.35 -19.31
CA ASP A 78 2.72 7.58 -18.47
C ASP A 78 2.86 6.04 -18.52
N ALA A 79 3.88 5.50 -19.21
CA ALA A 79 3.93 4.08 -19.56
C ALA A 79 4.12 3.07 -18.40
N ALA A 80 4.69 3.45 -17.25
CA ALA A 80 4.96 2.49 -16.16
C ALA A 80 3.88 2.42 -15.07
N LEU A 81 2.90 3.33 -15.10
CA LEU A 81 1.85 3.40 -14.07
C LEU A 81 0.86 2.24 -14.19
N LEU A 82 0.45 1.89 -15.41
CA LEU A 82 -0.57 0.87 -15.66
C LEU A 82 -0.15 -0.52 -15.21
N GLN A 83 1.12 -0.89 -15.42
CA GLN A 83 1.63 -2.21 -15.03
C GLN A 83 1.79 -2.34 -13.51
N SER A 84 2.05 -1.24 -12.80
CA SER A 84 2.22 -1.26 -11.35
C SER A 84 0.90 -1.39 -10.58
N THR A 85 -0.22 -0.94 -11.16
CA THR A 85 -1.55 -0.96 -10.51
C THR A 85 -2.13 -2.37 -10.33
N GLU A 86 -1.95 -3.25 -11.31
CA GLU A 86 -2.51 -4.62 -11.28
C GLU A 86 -1.88 -5.48 -10.18
N ASP A 87 -0.57 -5.38 -9.99
CA ASP A 87 0.16 -6.08 -8.93
C ASP A 87 -0.17 -5.50 -7.53
N PHE A 88 -0.56 -4.22 -7.47
CA PHE A 88 -0.88 -3.52 -6.23
C PHE A 88 -2.17 -4.02 -5.59
N ASP A 89 -3.21 -4.19 -6.42
CA ASP A 89 -4.55 -4.53 -5.96
C ASP A 89 -4.59 -5.92 -5.32
N ILE A 90 -3.80 -6.86 -5.86
CA ILE A 90 -3.66 -8.22 -5.32
C ILE A 90 -2.97 -8.21 -3.95
N LEU A 91 -1.89 -7.44 -3.78
CA LEU A 91 -1.16 -7.34 -2.52
C LEU A 91 -2.04 -6.73 -1.43
N VAL A 92 -2.71 -5.61 -1.74
CA VAL A 92 -3.62 -4.92 -0.81
C VAL A 92 -4.81 -5.81 -0.44
N ALA A 93 -5.40 -6.52 -1.40
CA ALA A 93 -6.49 -7.46 -1.13
C ALA A 93 -6.04 -8.63 -0.23
N LEU A 94 -4.83 -9.15 -0.44
CA LEU A 94 -4.25 -10.21 0.39
C LEU A 94 -4.01 -9.72 1.82
N VAL A 95 -3.42 -8.54 1.99
CA VAL A 95 -3.17 -7.92 3.29
C VAL A 95 -4.50 -7.65 4.01
N GLY A 96 -5.49 -7.10 3.31
CA GLY A 96 -6.85 -6.90 3.82
C GLY A 96 -7.51 -8.21 4.26
N ALA A 97 -7.37 -9.28 3.50
CA ALA A 97 -7.90 -10.59 3.86
C ALA A 97 -7.23 -11.15 5.13
N VAL A 98 -5.90 -11.01 5.27
CA VAL A 98 -5.17 -11.43 6.48
C VAL A 98 -5.64 -10.63 7.71
N ILE A 99 -5.86 -9.32 7.54
CA ILE A 99 -6.40 -8.45 8.60
C ILE A 99 -7.80 -8.89 9.04
N VAL A 100 -8.71 -9.13 8.09
CA VAL A 100 -10.08 -9.56 8.39
C VAL A 100 -10.08 -10.92 9.09
N LEU A 101 -9.22 -11.85 8.65
CA LEU A 101 -9.05 -13.13 9.31
C LEU A 101 -8.53 -12.95 10.75
N CYS A 102 -7.53 -12.10 10.97
CA CYS A 102 -7.03 -11.79 12.33
C CYS A 102 -8.11 -11.15 13.22
N GLN A 103 -8.89 -10.22 12.68
CA GLN A 103 -9.99 -9.58 13.42
C GLN A 103 -11.13 -10.55 13.71
N GLY A 104 -11.38 -11.54 12.84
CA GLY A 104 -12.39 -12.58 13.06
C GLY A 104 -12.03 -13.61 14.14
N PHE A 105 -10.77 -13.65 14.58
CA PHE A 105 -10.32 -14.46 15.72
C PHE A 105 -10.29 -13.67 17.04
N SER A 106 -10.69 -12.40 17.04
CA SER A 106 -10.85 -11.56 18.24
C SER A 106 -12.25 -11.65 18.84
#